data_AF-A0A8B7USZ1-F1
#
_entry.id   AF-A0A8B7USZ1-F1
#
_cell.length_a   1.000
_cell.length_b   1.000
_cell.length_c   1.000
_cell.angle_alpha   90.00
_cell.angle_beta   90.00
_cell.angle_gamma   90.00
#
_symmetry.space_group_name_H-M   'P 1'
#
loop_
_entity.id
_entity.type
_entity.pdbx_description
1 polymer ?
#
loop_
_entity_poly.entity_id
_entity_poly.type
_entity_poly.pdbx_seq_one_letter_code
_entity_poly.pdbx_strand_id
1 'polypeptide(L)'
;MERKVSKICLASEPSVIHFLQVSWEKTLGSGFVITLTDGHSAWTGTVSASEISQEADDMAMEKEKYVDELRKALVSGAGPVDTYKFNFLKESGHFSFEKCLKDVSFRLGSFNLEKVASPAEVIRELICYCLDTVTEHQAKNEHLQKENERLLRDWKDAQGRFEKCVSAKETLETDLYERFILVLNEKKTKIRNLHKLLNEVQELEKNTEHDRETTTYSEITADQDAIYDESTDKETRNMSGPSVLTPEGKYDIS
;
A
#
# COMPACT_ATOMS: atom_id res chain seq x y z
N MET A 1 24.16 -16.63 8.67
CA MET A 1 24.51 -17.47 7.52
C MET A 1 23.22 -17.79 6.79
N GLU A 2 23.07 -17.25 5.60
CA GLU A 2 21.94 -17.51 4.71
C GLU A 2 22.32 -18.63 3.73
N ARG A 3 21.31 -19.34 3.25
CA ARG A 3 21.46 -20.38 2.25
C ARG A 3 20.29 -20.38 1.29
N LYS A 4 20.56 -20.78 0.05
CA LYS A 4 19.56 -21.10 -0.96
C LYS A 4 19.87 -22.45 -1.59
N VAL A 5 18.83 -23.25 -1.79
CA VAL A 5 18.87 -24.45 -2.63
C VAL A 5 18.03 -24.19 -3.88
N SER A 6 18.61 -24.46 -5.04
CA SER A 6 18.01 -24.22 -6.36
C SER A 6 18.09 -25.50 -7.17
N LYS A 7 17.03 -25.83 -7.89
CA LYS A 7 17.03 -26.88 -8.91
C LYS A 7 17.64 -26.32 -10.20
N ILE A 8 18.60 -27.02 -10.80
CA ILE A 8 19.21 -26.66 -12.08
C ILE A 8 19.26 -27.86 -13.04
N CYS A 9 19.36 -27.57 -14.34
CA CYS A 9 19.64 -28.56 -15.36
C CYS A 9 20.98 -28.20 -16.01
N LEU A 10 21.87 -29.19 -16.12
CA LEU A 10 23.15 -29.02 -16.80
C LEU A 10 22.96 -29.24 -18.30
N ALA A 11 23.67 -28.48 -19.13
CA ALA A 11 23.60 -28.65 -20.59
C ALA A 11 24.17 -30.01 -21.06
N SER A 12 25.15 -30.55 -20.33
CA SER A 12 25.75 -31.86 -20.59
C SER A 12 24.84 -33.04 -20.25
N GLU A 13 23.96 -32.87 -19.26
CA GLU A 13 23.07 -33.91 -18.74
C GLU A 13 21.64 -33.38 -18.55
N PRO A 14 20.91 -33.08 -19.64
CA PRO A 14 19.61 -32.42 -19.57
C PRO A 14 18.51 -33.30 -18.95
N SER A 15 18.70 -34.62 -18.91
CA SER A 15 17.77 -35.58 -18.32
C SER A 15 17.93 -35.74 -16.81
N VAL A 16 19.03 -35.26 -16.22
CA VAL A 16 19.35 -35.43 -14.80
C VAL A 16 19.18 -34.11 -14.08
N ILE A 17 18.32 -34.12 -13.07
CA ILE A 17 18.11 -32.96 -12.19
C ILE A 17 19.29 -32.84 -11.25
N HIS A 18 19.88 -31.64 -11.20
CA HIS A 18 20.90 -31.31 -10.24
C HIS A 18 20.38 -30.27 -9.25
N PHE A 19 20.92 -30.27 -8.05
CA PHE A 19 20.64 -29.28 -7.02
C PHE A 19 21.91 -28.47 -6.74
N LEU A 20 21.72 -27.16 -6.73
CA LEU A 20 22.74 -26.18 -6.39
C LEU A 20 22.41 -25.54 -5.05
N GLN A 21 23.27 -25.75 -4.07
CA GLN A 21 23.24 -25.08 -2.79
C GLN A 21 24.26 -23.95 -2.78
N VAL A 22 23.83 -22.74 -2.42
CA VAL A 22 24.71 -21.59 -2.23
C VAL A 22 24.48 -21.05 -0.82
N SER A 23 25.56 -20.85 -0.06
CA SER A 23 25.50 -20.30 1.30
C SER A 23 26.48 -19.15 1.49
N TRP A 24 26.04 -18.09 2.15
CA TRP A 24 26.81 -16.86 2.39
C TRP A 24 26.54 -16.33 3.80
N GLU A 25 27.41 -15.45 4.31
CA GLU A 25 27.26 -14.94 5.67
C GLU A 25 26.36 -13.69 5.74
N LYS A 26 26.80 -12.59 5.12
CA LYS A 26 26.11 -11.29 5.14
C LYS A 26 25.62 -10.90 3.74
N THR A 27 26.54 -10.88 2.78
CA THR A 27 26.23 -10.57 1.38
C THR A 27 26.95 -11.55 0.48
N LEU A 28 26.39 -11.79 -0.70
CA LEU A 28 27.01 -12.66 -1.71
C LEU A 28 28.38 -12.12 -2.16
N GLY A 29 28.55 -10.79 -2.16
CA GLY A 29 29.81 -10.12 -2.54
C GLY A 29 30.94 -10.23 -1.49
N SER A 30 30.66 -10.72 -0.29
CA SER A 30 31.67 -11.06 0.72
C SER A 30 32.25 -12.47 0.53
N GLY A 31 31.74 -13.22 -0.44
CA GLY A 31 32.09 -14.61 -0.67
C GLY A 31 30.98 -15.57 -0.28
N PHE A 32 31.03 -16.76 -0.85
CA PHE A 32 30.02 -17.80 -0.67
C PHE A 32 30.63 -19.18 -0.87
N VAL A 33 29.96 -20.18 -0.31
CA VAL A 33 30.22 -21.60 -0.59
C VAL A 33 29.13 -22.09 -1.52
N ILE A 34 29.54 -22.79 -2.57
CA ILE A 34 28.67 -23.37 -3.59
C ILE A 34 28.84 -24.89 -3.58
N THR A 35 27.74 -25.62 -3.63
CA THR A 35 27.72 -27.09 -3.63
C THR A 35 26.75 -27.58 -4.69
N LEU A 36 27.24 -28.45 -5.57
CA LEU A 36 26.48 -29.12 -6.61
C LEU A 36 26.27 -30.58 -6.23
N THR A 37 25.05 -31.10 -6.39
CA THR A 37 24.75 -32.53 -6.19
C THR A 37 23.75 -33.05 -7.21
N ASP A 38 23.93 -34.29 -7.63
CA ASP A 38 22.99 -35.07 -8.45
C ASP A 38 22.13 -36.03 -7.59
N GLY A 39 22.22 -35.91 -6.26
CA GLY A 39 21.58 -36.81 -5.29
C GLY A 39 22.39 -38.08 -4.97
N HIS A 40 23.55 -38.27 -5.61
CA HIS A 40 24.45 -39.38 -5.33
C HIS A 40 25.88 -38.91 -4.97
N SER A 41 26.44 -38.04 -5.79
CA SER A 41 27.72 -37.35 -5.57
C SER A 41 27.49 -35.89 -5.20
N ALA A 42 28.52 -35.27 -4.62
CA ALA A 42 28.52 -33.85 -4.30
C ALA A 42 29.89 -33.24 -4.63
N TRP A 43 29.87 -31.99 -5.07
CA TRP A 43 31.06 -31.19 -5.32
C TRP A 43 30.90 -29.83 -4.68
N THR A 44 31.93 -29.35 -3.98
CA THR A 44 31.89 -28.11 -3.21
C THR A 44 33.04 -27.20 -3.62
N GLY A 45 32.76 -25.91 -3.74
CA GLY A 45 33.74 -24.86 -3.98
C GLY A 45 33.48 -23.68 -3.05
N THR A 46 34.53 -22.92 -2.78
CA THR A 46 34.44 -21.66 -2.02
C THR A 46 34.88 -20.53 -2.92
N VAL A 47 34.12 -19.45 -2.94
CA VAL A 47 34.41 -18.24 -3.70
C VAL A 47 34.60 -17.09 -2.71
N SER A 48 35.78 -16.50 -2.72
CA SER A 48 36.18 -15.39 -1.85
C SER A 48 35.72 -14.04 -2.40
N ALA A 49 35.66 -13.02 -1.53
CA ALA A 49 35.35 -11.65 -1.95
C ALA A 49 36.35 -11.09 -2.98
N SER A 50 37.62 -11.51 -2.91
CA SER A 50 38.66 -11.10 -3.87
C SER A 50 38.45 -11.70 -5.24
N GLU A 51 38.06 -12.98 -5.33
CA GLU A 51 37.75 -13.64 -6.60
C GLU A 51 36.53 -13.01 -7.28
N ILE A 52 35.51 -12.63 -6.49
CA ILE A 52 34.34 -11.92 -7.01
C ILE A 52 34.72 -10.54 -7.56
N SER A 53 35.57 -9.80 -6.86
CA SER A 53 36.06 -8.50 -7.36
C SER A 53 36.87 -8.66 -8.65
N GLN A 54 37.79 -9.64 -8.68
CA GLN A 54 38.64 -9.90 -9.83
C GLN A 54 37.82 -10.30 -11.06
N GLU A 55 36.84 -11.21 -10.92
CA GLU A 55 36.00 -11.61 -12.04
C GLU A 55 35.12 -10.45 -12.54
N ALA A 56 34.66 -9.56 -11.65
CA ALA A 56 33.94 -8.35 -12.06
C ALA A 56 34.83 -7.40 -12.89
N ASP A 57 36.08 -7.21 -12.46
CA ASP A 57 37.07 -6.39 -13.18
C ASP A 57 37.43 -7.01 -14.54
N ASP A 58 37.62 -8.33 -14.61
CA ASP A 58 37.92 -9.08 -15.84
C ASP A 58 36.75 -9.00 -16.85
N MET A 59 35.52 -8.93 -16.34
CA MET A 59 34.31 -8.71 -17.14
C MET A 59 34.03 -7.24 -17.46
N ALA A 60 34.88 -6.31 -17.01
CA ALA A 60 34.68 -4.86 -17.10
C ALA A 60 33.30 -4.42 -16.58
N MET A 61 32.86 -5.00 -15.46
CA MET A 61 31.58 -4.76 -14.82
C MET A 61 31.78 -4.20 -13.41
N GLU A 62 30.93 -3.24 -13.01
CA GLU A 62 30.90 -2.77 -11.63
C GLU A 62 30.57 -3.93 -10.67
N LYS A 63 31.34 -4.04 -9.58
CA LYS A 63 31.25 -5.16 -8.63
C LYS A 63 29.82 -5.40 -8.14
N GLU A 64 29.09 -4.34 -7.80
CA GLU A 64 27.72 -4.41 -7.31
C GLU A 64 26.79 -5.00 -8.38
N LYS A 65 26.93 -4.58 -9.64
CA LYS A 65 26.17 -5.13 -10.77
C LYS A 65 26.51 -6.61 -11.02
N TYR A 66 27.78 -6.97 -10.89
CA TYR A 66 28.20 -8.36 -11.02
C TYR A 66 27.59 -9.25 -9.92
N VAL A 67 27.62 -8.79 -8.67
CA VAL A 67 26.99 -9.49 -7.53
C VAL A 67 25.47 -9.64 -7.73
N ASP A 68 24.80 -8.65 -8.31
CA ASP A 68 23.38 -8.76 -8.65
C ASP A 68 23.13 -9.83 -9.74
N GLU A 69 24.01 -9.95 -10.73
CA GLU A 69 23.92 -11.01 -11.74
C GLU A 69 24.19 -12.39 -11.14
N LEU A 70 25.17 -12.52 -10.23
CA LEU A 70 25.37 -13.75 -9.45
C LEU A 70 24.13 -14.12 -8.64
N ARG A 71 23.50 -13.14 -7.99
CA ARG A 71 22.28 -13.37 -7.22
C ARG A 71 21.15 -13.87 -8.12
N LYS A 72 20.95 -13.28 -9.30
CA LYS A 72 19.92 -13.74 -10.26
C LYS A 72 20.19 -15.15 -10.77
N ALA A 73 21.44 -15.45 -11.12
CA ALA A 73 21.81 -16.75 -11.68
C ALA A 73 21.76 -17.89 -10.64
N LEU A 74 22.28 -17.65 -9.43
CA LEU A 74 22.53 -18.72 -8.46
C LEU A 74 21.48 -18.81 -7.35
N VAL A 75 20.83 -17.68 -6.99
CA VAL A 75 19.99 -17.57 -5.79
C VAL A 75 18.52 -17.31 -6.07
N SER A 76 18.20 -16.38 -6.97
CA SER A 76 16.80 -15.90 -7.13
C SER A 76 15.87 -16.93 -7.77
N GLY A 77 16.38 -18.06 -8.25
CA GLY A 77 15.64 -18.97 -9.11
C GLY A 77 15.53 -18.38 -10.52
N ALA A 78 15.58 -19.25 -11.54
CA ALA A 78 15.58 -18.82 -12.94
C ALA A 78 14.43 -17.85 -13.19
N GLY A 79 14.75 -16.70 -13.82
CA GLY A 79 13.76 -15.81 -14.40
C GLY A 79 13.00 -16.50 -15.53
N PRO A 80 12.70 -15.83 -16.65
CA PRO A 80 12.20 -16.52 -17.83
C PRO A 80 13.07 -17.75 -18.17
N VAL A 81 12.42 -18.84 -18.60
CA VAL A 81 13.08 -20.07 -19.04
C VAL A 81 14.23 -19.71 -20.00
N ASP A 82 15.38 -20.37 -19.84
CA ASP A 82 16.60 -20.18 -20.63
C ASP A 82 17.42 -18.90 -20.39
N THR A 83 17.16 -18.11 -19.34
CA THR A 83 18.01 -16.93 -19.05
C THR A 83 19.45 -17.31 -18.69
N TYR A 84 19.67 -18.46 -18.05
CA TYR A 84 20.99 -18.93 -17.62
C TYR A 84 21.20 -20.39 -17.99
N LYS A 85 22.39 -20.72 -18.49
CA LYS A 85 22.83 -22.09 -18.81
C LYS A 85 23.93 -22.49 -17.86
N PHE A 86 23.86 -23.73 -17.35
CA PHE A 86 24.85 -24.27 -16.42
C PHE A 86 25.59 -25.43 -17.08
N ASN A 87 26.91 -25.44 -16.93
CA ASN A 87 27.80 -26.46 -17.44
C ASN A 87 28.67 -26.99 -16.30
N PHE A 88 28.89 -28.30 -16.28
CA PHE A 88 29.77 -28.92 -15.30
C PHE A 88 30.52 -30.09 -15.92
N LEU A 89 31.84 -30.09 -15.78
CA LEU A 89 32.70 -31.20 -16.18
C LEU A 89 33.12 -31.99 -14.93
N LYS A 90 32.58 -33.20 -14.78
CA LYS A 90 32.86 -34.08 -13.62
C LYS A 90 34.33 -34.45 -13.46
N GLU A 91 35.08 -34.54 -14.56
CA GLU A 91 36.50 -34.93 -14.57
C GLU A 91 37.41 -33.83 -14.00
N SER A 92 37.16 -32.57 -14.38
CA SER A 92 37.96 -31.42 -13.94
C SER A 92 37.36 -30.70 -12.73
N GLY A 93 36.12 -31.01 -12.36
CA GLY A 93 35.37 -30.24 -11.36
C GLY A 93 35.03 -28.82 -11.82
N HIS A 94 35.19 -28.51 -13.11
CA HIS A 94 34.97 -27.17 -13.62
C HIS A 94 33.47 -26.92 -13.82
N PHE A 95 32.93 -25.99 -13.03
CA PHE A 95 31.56 -25.50 -13.14
C PHE A 95 31.58 -24.13 -13.81
N SER A 96 30.71 -23.90 -14.77
CA SER A 96 30.53 -22.59 -15.39
C SER A 96 29.07 -22.32 -15.68
N PHE A 97 28.73 -21.04 -15.77
CA PHE A 97 27.39 -20.63 -16.12
C PHE A 97 27.43 -19.42 -17.05
N GLU A 98 26.50 -19.42 -17.98
CA GLU A 98 26.38 -18.42 -19.02
C GLU A 98 25.07 -17.70 -18.88
N LYS A 99 25.08 -16.40 -19.17
CA LYS A 99 23.87 -15.63 -19.36
C LYS A 99 23.49 -15.69 -20.83
N CYS A 100 22.28 -16.16 -21.11
CA CYS A 100 21.73 -16.20 -22.45
C CYS A 100 20.91 -14.94 -22.69
N LEU A 101 21.29 -14.22 -23.74
CA LEU A 101 20.48 -13.21 -24.39
C LEU A 101 19.93 -13.81 -25.69
N LYS A 102 18.99 -13.12 -26.36
CA LYS A 102 18.21 -13.65 -27.49
C LYS A 102 19.01 -14.53 -28.47
N ASP A 103 20.12 -14.02 -28.99
CA ASP A 103 20.92 -14.70 -30.02
C ASP A 103 22.38 -14.97 -29.59
N VAL A 104 22.75 -14.61 -28.36
CA VAL A 104 24.12 -14.69 -27.86
C VAL A 104 24.13 -15.13 -26.40
N SER A 105 24.98 -16.09 -26.06
CA SER A 105 25.35 -16.36 -24.67
C SER A 105 26.77 -15.90 -24.39
N PHE A 106 27.02 -15.48 -23.14
CA PHE A 106 28.36 -15.18 -22.67
C PHE A 106 28.56 -15.79 -21.28
N ARG A 107 29.80 -16.20 -21.00
CA ARG A 107 30.18 -16.74 -19.69
C ARG A 107 30.06 -15.65 -18.64
N LEU A 108 29.23 -15.90 -17.63
CA LEU A 108 29.02 -15.00 -16.50
C LEU A 108 29.94 -15.36 -15.33
N GLY A 109 30.35 -16.62 -15.21
CA GLY A 109 31.35 -17.00 -14.21
C GLY A 109 31.71 -18.47 -14.31
N SER A 110 32.79 -18.83 -13.62
CA SER A 110 33.22 -20.22 -13.48
C SER A 110 33.91 -20.46 -12.14
N PHE A 111 33.74 -21.66 -11.60
CA PHE A 111 34.29 -22.10 -10.33
C PHE A 111 34.87 -23.51 -10.49
N ASN A 112 35.92 -23.81 -9.73
CA ASN A 112 36.40 -25.18 -9.60
C ASN A 112 35.77 -25.77 -8.34
N LEU A 113 35.06 -26.88 -8.50
CA LEU A 113 34.39 -27.60 -7.43
C LEU A 113 35.14 -28.90 -7.14
N GLU A 114 35.49 -29.12 -5.88
CA GLU A 114 36.16 -30.32 -5.44
C GLU A 114 35.15 -31.42 -5.09
N LYS A 115 35.44 -32.64 -5.51
CA LYS A 115 34.57 -33.78 -5.21
C LYS A 115 34.61 -34.09 -3.70
N VAL A 116 33.44 -34.14 -3.08
CA VAL A 116 33.30 -34.40 -1.65
C VAL A 116 33.51 -35.89 -1.36
N ALA A 117 34.28 -36.21 -0.32
CA ALA A 117 34.57 -37.58 0.10
C ALA A 117 33.36 -38.31 0.69
N SER A 118 32.49 -37.60 1.42
CA SER A 118 31.23 -38.12 2.00
C SER A 118 30.02 -37.37 1.44
N PRO A 119 29.57 -37.66 0.19
CA PRO A 119 28.40 -37.00 -0.40
C PRO A 119 27.12 -37.21 0.42
N ALA A 120 26.99 -38.37 1.05
CA ALA A 120 25.80 -38.71 1.83
C ALA A 120 25.60 -37.79 3.04
N GLU A 121 26.67 -37.28 3.65
CA GLU A 121 26.56 -36.29 4.74
C GLU A 121 26.05 -34.96 4.24
N VAL A 122 26.59 -34.47 3.12
CA VAL A 122 26.17 -33.21 2.48
C VAL A 122 24.71 -33.28 2.07
N ILE A 123 24.28 -34.39 1.45
CA ILE A 123 22.89 -34.57 1.02
C ILE A 123 21.95 -34.66 2.23
N ARG A 124 22.34 -35.36 3.30
CA ARG A 124 21.55 -35.41 4.53
C ARG A 124 21.39 -34.03 5.16
N GLU A 125 22.46 -33.26 5.25
CA GLU A 125 22.43 -31.89 5.80
C GLU A 125 21.53 -30.98 4.95
N LEU A 126 21.62 -31.06 3.63
CA LEU A 126 20.76 -30.33 2.70
C LEU A 126 19.28 -30.68 2.90
N ILE A 127 18.95 -31.97 3.04
CA ILE A 127 17.56 -32.41 3.29
C ILE A 127 17.07 -31.94 4.66
N CYS A 128 17.88 -32.08 5.72
CA CYS A 128 17.54 -31.59 7.06
C CYS A 128 17.22 -30.10 7.02
N TYR A 129 18.05 -29.30 6.35
CA TYR A 129 17.79 -27.88 6.18
C TYR A 129 16.48 -27.59 5.46
N CYS A 130 16.17 -28.32 4.39
CA CYS A 130 14.90 -28.15 3.69
C CYS A 130 13.71 -28.47 4.61
N LEU A 131 13.80 -29.51 5.44
CA LEU A 131 12.75 -29.88 6.40
C LEU A 131 12.58 -28.83 7.50
N ASP A 132 13.68 -28.31 8.04
CA ASP A 132 13.66 -27.23 9.03
C ASP A 132 13.04 -25.96 8.45
N THR A 133 13.44 -25.60 7.23
CA THR A 133 12.92 -24.43 6.50
C THR A 133 11.42 -24.56 6.23
N VAL A 134 10.96 -25.75 5.82
CA VAL A 134 9.52 -26.03 5.62
C VAL A 134 8.76 -25.87 6.94
N THR A 135 9.28 -26.43 8.02
CA THR A 135 8.65 -26.35 9.35
C THR A 135 8.55 -24.91 9.84
N GLU A 136 9.63 -24.12 9.67
CA GLU A 136 9.65 -22.70 10.02
C GLU A 136 8.64 -21.89 9.20
N HIS A 137 8.60 -22.10 7.88
CA HIS A 137 7.64 -21.42 7.00
C HIS A 137 6.20 -21.82 7.31
N GLN A 138 5.94 -23.08 7.65
CA GLN A 138 4.62 -23.54 8.06
C GLN A 138 4.18 -22.83 9.35
N ALA A 139 5.04 -22.77 10.37
CA ALA A 139 4.73 -22.06 11.62
C ALA A 139 4.47 -20.56 11.38
N LYS A 140 5.27 -19.91 10.53
CA LYS A 140 5.05 -18.51 10.12
C LYS A 140 3.72 -18.32 9.39
N ASN A 141 3.37 -19.24 8.48
CA ASN A 141 2.13 -19.18 7.73
C ASN A 141 0.91 -19.34 8.65
N GLU A 142 0.93 -20.31 9.57
CA GLU A 142 -0.12 -20.49 10.57
C GLU A 142 -0.28 -19.28 11.49
N HIS A 143 0.84 -18.66 11.87
CA HIS A 143 0.80 -17.42 12.66
C HIS A 143 0.18 -16.26 11.88
N LEU A 144 0.62 -16.02 10.64
CA LEU A 144 0.07 -14.97 9.78
C LEU A 144 -1.41 -15.19 9.48
N GLN A 145 -1.82 -16.44 9.30
CA GLN A 145 -3.23 -16.80 9.11
C GLN A 145 -4.08 -16.41 10.33
N LYS A 146 -3.62 -16.71 11.55
CA LYS A 146 -4.30 -16.31 12.79
C LYS A 146 -4.38 -14.79 12.94
N GLU A 147 -3.31 -14.07 12.61
CA GLU A 147 -3.30 -12.60 12.64
C GLU A 147 -4.26 -12.00 11.61
N ASN A 148 -4.32 -12.55 10.40
CA ASN A 148 -5.27 -12.14 9.36
C ASN A 148 -6.72 -12.33 9.84
N GLU A 149 -7.04 -13.51 10.38
CA GLU A 149 -8.36 -13.77 10.95
C GLU A 149 -8.71 -12.84 12.11
N ARG A 150 -7.73 -12.50 12.96
CA ARG A 150 -7.92 -11.53 14.04
C ARG A 150 -8.25 -10.15 13.46
N LEU A 151 -7.42 -9.64 12.55
CA LEU A 151 -7.63 -8.34 11.92
C LEU A 151 -8.96 -8.26 11.18
N LEU A 152 -9.38 -9.34 10.53
CA LEU A 152 -10.68 -9.42 9.86
C LEU A 152 -11.85 -9.32 10.86
N ARG A 153 -11.73 -9.96 12.04
CA ARG A 153 -12.74 -9.83 13.11
C ARG A 153 -12.78 -8.40 13.66
N ASP A 154 -11.63 -7.82 13.94
CA ASP A 154 -11.53 -6.45 14.48
C ASP A 154 -12.10 -5.43 13.49
N TRP A 155 -11.81 -5.60 12.20
CA TRP A 155 -12.37 -4.76 11.14
C TRP A 155 -13.90 -4.86 11.07
N LYS A 156 -14.46 -6.08 11.13
CA LYS A 156 -15.92 -6.28 11.15
C LYS A 156 -16.58 -5.66 12.38
N ASP A 157 -15.96 -5.78 13.56
CA ASP A 157 -16.47 -5.16 14.78
C ASP A 157 -16.44 -3.62 14.68
N ALA A 158 -15.33 -3.05 14.21
CA ALA A 158 -15.20 -1.61 14.00
C ALA A 158 -16.23 -1.08 12.99
N GLN A 159 -16.44 -1.79 11.88
CA GLN A 159 -17.47 -1.45 10.90
C GLN A 159 -18.86 -1.47 11.54
N GLY A 160 -19.22 -2.52 12.29
CA GLY A 160 -20.52 -2.61 12.94
C GLY A 160 -20.76 -1.52 13.99
N ARG A 161 -19.71 -1.09 14.72
CA ARG A 161 -19.79 0.05 15.64
C ARG A 161 -19.95 1.37 14.88
N PHE A 162 -19.27 1.51 13.75
CA PHE A 162 -19.36 2.70 12.91
C PHE A 162 -20.78 2.86 12.34
N GLU A 163 -21.36 1.80 11.79
CA GLU A 163 -22.74 1.80 11.28
C GLU A 163 -23.74 2.22 12.36
N LYS A 164 -23.62 1.66 13.58
CA LYS A 164 -24.45 2.05 14.73
C LYS A 164 -24.29 3.52 15.10
N CYS A 165 -23.06 4.04 15.07
CA CYS A 165 -22.76 5.44 15.35
C CYS A 165 -23.43 6.37 14.33
N VAL A 166 -23.33 6.03 13.04
CA VAL A 166 -23.99 6.78 11.95
C VAL A 166 -25.50 6.80 12.15
N SER A 167 -26.14 5.64 12.36
CA SER A 167 -27.59 5.58 12.58
C SER A 167 -28.03 6.35 13.83
N ALA A 168 -27.26 6.28 14.92
CA ALA A 168 -27.55 7.05 16.13
C ALA A 168 -27.43 8.56 15.90
N LYS A 169 -26.40 8.99 15.15
CA LYS A 169 -26.19 10.39 14.76
C LYS A 169 -27.33 10.91 13.89
N GLU A 170 -27.76 10.15 12.88
CA GLU A 170 -28.88 10.51 12.01
C GLU A 170 -30.22 10.59 12.76
N THR A 171 -30.45 9.67 13.69
CA THR A 171 -31.65 9.68 14.53
C THR A 171 -31.68 10.92 15.43
N LEU A 172 -30.56 11.23 16.07
CA LEU A 172 -30.43 12.42 16.92
C LEU A 172 -30.58 13.72 16.13
N GLU A 173 -29.99 13.78 14.93
CA GLU A 173 -30.10 14.92 14.03
C GLU A 173 -31.56 15.18 13.63
N THR A 174 -32.29 14.12 13.29
CA THR A 174 -33.72 14.19 12.97
C THR A 174 -34.54 14.70 14.16
N ASP A 175 -34.36 14.12 15.35
CA ASP A 175 -35.06 14.54 16.59
C ASP A 175 -34.78 16.02 16.92
N LEU A 176 -33.52 16.47 16.75
CA LEU A 176 -33.14 17.85 16.99
C LEU A 176 -33.78 18.80 15.97
N TYR A 177 -33.79 18.44 14.69
CA TYR A 177 -34.45 19.23 13.65
C TYR A 177 -35.96 19.33 13.87
N GLU A 178 -36.63 18.25 14.25
CA GLU A 178 -38.06 18.25 14.58
C GLU A 178 -38.36 19.19 15.74
N ARG A 179 -37.60 19.12 16.84
CA ARG A 179 -37.74 20.04 17.98
C ARG A 179 -37.48 21.48 17.60
N PHE A 180 -36.47 21.73 16.77
CA PHE A 180 -36.14 23.07 16.31
C PHE A 180 -37.27 23.68 15.46
N ILE A 181 -37.92 22.89 14.60
CA ILE A 181 -39.08 23.31 13.81
C ILE A 181 -40.24 23.71 14.72
N LEU A 182 -40.51 22.97 15.79
CA LEU A 182 -41.56 23.33 16.76
C LEU A 182 -41.30 24.69 17.38
N VAL A 183 -40.07 24.93 17.87
CA VAL A 183 -39.67 26.22 18.46
C VAL A 183 -39.79 27.35 17.43
N LEU A 184 -39.31 27.13 16.20
CA LEU A 184 -39.43 28.11 15.12
C LEU A 184 -40.89 28.44 14.81
N ASN A 185 -41.78 27.46 14.79
CA ASN A 185 -43.20 27.65 14.51
C ASN A 185 -43.91 28.42 15.62
N GLU A 186 -43.60 28.15 16.89
CA GLU A 186 -44.10 28.94 18.02
C GLU A 186 -43.63 30.40 17.92
N LYS A 187 -42.34 30.63 17.63
CA LYS A 187 -41.78 31.97 17.44
C LYS A 187 -42.43 32.69 16.26
N LYS A 188 -42.59 32.03 15.11
CA LYS A 188 -43.30 32.57 13.93
C LYS A 188 -44.74 32.95 14.26
N THR A 189 -45.45 32.11 15.00
CA THR A 189 -46.83 32.37 15.41
C THR A 189 -46.92 33.59 16.34
N LYS A 190 -46.00 33.70 17.31
CA LYS A 190 -45.94 34.85 18.21
C LYS A 190 -45.65 36.16 17.45
N ILE A 191 -44.73 36.15 16.49
CA ILE A 191 -44.44 37.30 15.61
C ILE A 191 -45.68 37.70 14.80
N ARG A 192 -46.38 36.73 14.18
CA ARG A 192 -47.62 37.02 13.44
C ARG A 192 -48.69 37.66 14.32
N ASN A 193 -48.88 37.15 15.54
CA ASN A 193 -49.85 37.71 16.48
C ASN A 193 -49.49 39.13 16.89
N LEU A 194 -48.20 39.40 17.16
CA LEU A 194 -47.73 40.75 17.49
C LEU A 194 -47.90 41.71 16.31
N HIS A 195 -47.56 41.31 15.08
CA HIS A 195 -47.82 42.13 13.89
C HIS A 195 -49.31 42.39 13.69
N LYS A 196 -50.19 41.41 13.95
CA LYS A 196 -51.64 41.61 13.87
C LYS A 196 -52.11 42.64 14.89
N LEU A 197 -51.68 42.52 16.13
CA LEU A 197 -52.03 43.47 17.20
C LEU A 197 -51.51 44.88 16.89
N LEU A 198 -50.30 44.99 16.36
CA LEU A 198 -49.71 46.26 15.94
C LEU A 198 -50.54 46.92 14.82
N ASN A 199 -50.92 46.14 13.80
CA ASN A 199 -51.76 46.65 12.72
C ASN A 199 -53.16 47.05 13.22
N GLU A 200 -53.76 46.30 14.14
CA GLU A 200 -55.06 46.66 14.74
C GLU A 200 -54.98 47.99 15.51
N VAL A 201 -53.92 48.22 16.28
CA VAL A 201 -53.66 49.49 16.97
C VAL A 201 -53.46 50.62 15.97
N GLN A 202 -52.66 50.39 14.93
CA GLN A 202 -52.37 51.40 13.91
C GLN A 202 -53.62 51.78 13.08
N GLU A 203 -54.50 50.82 12.79
CA GLU A 203 -55.78 51.11 12.14
C GLU A 203 -56.76 51.78 13.11
N LEU A 204 -56.73 51.49 14.42
CA LEU A 204 -57.52 52.21 15.40
C LEU A 204 -57.07 53.67 15.53
N GLU A 205 -55.76 53.93 15.49
CA GLU A 205 -55.16 55.26 15.47
C GLU A 205 -55.55 56.02 14.19
N LYS A 206 -55.42 55.41 13.01
CA LYS A 206 -55.89 56.02 11.75
C LYS A 206 -57.39 56.29 11.74
N ASN A 207 -58.20 55.43 12.36
CA ASN A 207 -59.65 55.66 12.46
C ASN A 207 -59.99 56.76 13.48
N THR A 208 -59.21 56.93 14.55
CA THR A 208 -59.35 58.05 15.48
C THR A 208 -58.78 59.36 14.95
N GLU A 209 -57.81 59.30 14.02
CA GLU A 209 -57.37 60.43 13.21
C GLU A 209 -58.38 60.75 12.10
N HIS A 210 -59.01 59.79 11.43
CA HIS A 210 -60.03 60.05 10.41
C HIS A 210 -61.34 60.61 10.99
N ASP A 211 -61.70 60.26 12.23
CA ASP A 211 -62.80 60.90 12.99
C ASP A 211 -62.43 62.31 13.48
N ARG A 212 -61.14 62.69 13.46
CA ARG A 212 -60.65 64.04 13.78
C ARG A 212 -60.27 64.87 12.54
N GLU A 213 -60.01 64.24 11.40
CA GLU A 213 -59.61 64.89 10.15
C GLU A 213 -60.78 65.15 9.18
N THR A 214 -62.00 65.34 9.69
CA THR A 214 -62.95 66.29 9.07
C THR A 214 -62.79 67.71 9.63
N THR A 215 -61.79 67.97 10.48
CA THR A 215 -61.50 69.34 10.93
C THR A 215 -59.98 69.56 11.09
N THR A 216 -59.42 70.11 10.01
CA THR A 216 -58.24 71.00 9.99
C THR A 216 -56.86 70.33 9.96
N TYR A 217 -56.23 70.14 8.79
CA TYR A 217 -55.35 71.08 8.05
C TYR A 217 -54.02 71.42 8.75
N SER A 218 -52.92 70.96 8.11
CA SER A 218 -51.54 71.49 8.12
C SER A 218 -50.79 71.51 9.48
N GLU A 219 -49.47 71.34 9.60
CA GLU A 219 -48.36 71.74 8.74
C GLU A 219 -47.03 71.18 9.30
N ILE A 220 -46.18 70.66 8.41
CA ILE A 220 -44.70 70.84 8.24
C ILE A 220 -43.75 70.82 9.46
N THR A 221 -42.58 70.19 9.21
CA THR A 221 -41.18 70.35 9.72
C THR A 221 -40.73 69.17 10.60
N ALA A 222 -39.85 68.26 10.13
CA ALA A 222 -38.42 68.40 9.78
C ALA A 222 -37.56 68.89 10.95
N ASP A 223 -36.98 67.96 11.72
CA ASP A 223 -35.53 67.76 11.69
C ASP A 223 -35.11 66.51 12.47
N GLN A 224 -34.08 65.88 11.94
CA GLN A 224 -33.66 64.51 12.19
C GLN A 224 -32.30 64.54 12.90
N ASP A 225 -32.28 64.27 14.20
CA ASP A 225 -31.03 64.08 14.94
C ASP A 225 -30.61 62.60 14.91
N ALA A 226 -29.42 62.41 14.36
CA ALA A 226 -28.82 61.13 14.01
C ALA A 226 -28.39 60.33 15.25
N ILE A 227 -28.79 59.05 15.26
CA ILE A 227 -28.31 58.05 16.20
C ILE A 227 -26.91 57.60 15.77
N TYR A 228 -25.99 57.78 16.70
CA TYR A 228 -24.66 57.18 16.80
C TYR A 228 -24.83 55.70 17.20
N ASP A 229 -24.36 54.75 16.40
CA ASP A 229 -23.63 53.59 16.95
C ASP A 229 -22.83 52.83 15.87
N GLU A 230 -21.79 52.20 16.36
CA GLU A 230 -20.49 51.89 15.82
C GLU A 230 -20.46 50.68 14.86
N SER A 231 -19.69 50.83 13.77
CA SER A 231 -19.38 49.80 12.78
C SER A 231 -18.02 49.16 13.10
N THR A 232 -17.99 47.84 13.28
CA THR A 232 -16.81 46.96 13.05
C THR A 232 -17.36 45.58 12.64
N ASP A 233 -17.29 45.16 11.37
CA ASP A 233 -16.17 44.71 10.52
C ASP A 233 -15.82 43.20 10.65
N LYS A 234 -15.69 42.58 9.46
CA LYS A 234 -15.10 41.28 9.08
C LYS A 234 -15.97 40.02 9.21
N GLU A 235 -16.11 39.14 8.22
CA GLU A 235 -15.40 38.93 6.95
C GLU A 235 -16.27 38.02 6.06
N THR A 236 -16.50 38.39 4.80
CA THR A 236 -17.14 37.52 3.79
C THR A 236 -16.08 36.95 2.86
N ARG A 237 -15.98 35.62 2.78
CA ARG A 237 -15.22 34.92 1.73
C ARG A 237 -16.13 33.92 1.00
N ASN A 238 -16.59 34.39 -0.15
CA ASN A 238 -16.81 33.69 -1.42
C ASN A 238 -17.63 32.39 -1.44
N MET A 239 -18.89 32.54 -1.87
CA MET A 239 -19.59 31.53 -2.66
C MET A 239 -19.42 31.86 -4.15
N SER A 240 -18.92 30.92 -4.93
CA SER A 240 -19.04 30.93 -6.38
C SER A 240 -19.27 29.51 -6.87
N GLY A 241 -20.55 29.19 -7.09
CA GLY A 241 -21.04 28.46 -8.28
C GLY A 241 -20.69 26.98 -8.47
N PRO A 242 -21.70 26.10 -8.66
CA PRO A 242 -21.49 24.70 -9.05
C PRO A 242 -21.26 24.59 -10.58
N SER A 243 -20.57 23.55 -11.01
CA SER A 243 -20.64 23.05 -12.39
C SER A 243 -20.59 21.54 -12.39
N VAL A 244 -21.73 20.94 -12.73
CA VAL A 244 -21.88 19.55 -13.10
C VAL A 244 -21.81 19.48 -14.62
N LEU A 245 -20.95 18.61 -15.18
CA LEU A 245 -21.12 17.99 -16.50
C LEU A 245 -20.38 16.63 -16.53
N THR A 246 -21.15 15.58 -16.25
CA THR A 246 -21.22 14.22 -16.85
C THR A 246 -20.03 13.22 -16.91
N PRO A 247 -20.33 11.90 -16.97
CA PRO A 247 -19.45 10.80 -16.57
C PRO A 247 -18.94 9.94 -17.75
N GLU A 248 -17.82 9.24 -17.57
CA GLU A 248 -17.45 8.10 -18.42
C GLU A 248 -16.40 7.20 -17.73
N GLY A 249 -16.55 5.87 -17.86
CA GLY A 249 -15.46 4.91 -17.61
C GLY A 249 -15.74 3.82 -16.56
N LYS A 250 -16.55 2.82 -16.90
CA LYS A 250 -16.50 1.49 -16.29
C LYS A 250 -15.22 0.78 -16.76
N TYR A 251 -14.50 0.12 -15.86
CA TYR A 251 -13.64 -1.01 -16.20
C TYR A 251 -14.01 -2.21 -15.35
N ASP A 252 -14.49 -3.23 -16.05
CA ASP A 252 -14.73 -4.58 -15.57
C ASP A 252 -13.41 -5.24 -15.16
N ILE A 253 -13.45 -6.00 -14.07
CA ILE A 253 -12.43 -6.94 -13.66
C ILE A 253 -12.90 -8.32 -14.13
N SER A 254 -12.08 -8.98 -14.94
CA SER A 254 -12.07 -10.43 -15.12
C SER A 254 -10.67 -10.94 -14.84
#